data_AF-A0A843BWF0-F1
#
_entry.id   AF-A0A843BWF0-F1
#
_cell.length_a   1.000
_cell.length_b   1.000
_cell.length_c   1.000
_cell.angle_alpha   90.00
_cell.angle_beta   90.00
_cell.angle_gamma   90.00
#
_symmetry.space_group_name_H-M   'P 1'
#
loop_
_entity.id
_entity.type
_entity.pdbx_description
1 polymer ?
#
loop_
_entity_poly.entity_id
_entity_poly.type
_entity_poly.pdbx_seq_one_letter_code
_entity_poly.pdbx_strand_id
1 'polypeptide(L)'
;MKVFKNNLLKFALDSLNDKDLNKIEDYISGSNIYLFTNLNPFKLALLLEKGKIKTIAKTGDKAAMDITVPEGNTGQPPGPIISLLNSAGLPTRIQSGSVWISKDTFVAKKGDVINERVSGVLAKLGIKAVELGLSMRAVLDNGLMIPGDALNIDLEETKNNLITSYNEAFALSLEIAYPTSENTVILLQTAHQKAFILSLNAAIPNQTNIADLIKKAHTEMLSLKSLAEKSS
;
A
#
# COMPACT_ATOMS: atom_id res chain seq x y z
N MET A 1 4.64 12.12 -27.35
CA MET A 1 3.36 11.39 -27.46
C MET A 1 2.86 11.51 -28.89
N LYS A 2 2.67 10.41 -29.61
CA LYS A 2 2.12 10.45 -30.98
C LYS A 2 0.87 9.56 -31.02
N VAL A 3 -0.21 10.11 -31.55
CA VAL A 3 -1.46 9.36 -31.73
C VAL A 3 -1.45 8.78 -33.13
N PHE A 4 -1.50 7.46 -33.22
CA PHE A 4 -1.58 6.74 -34.49
C PHE A 4 -2.89 5.97 -34.56
N LYS A 5 -3.41 5.81 -35.78
CA LYS A 5 -4.52 4.86 -36.01
C LYS A 5 -4.00 3.44 -35.77
N ASN A 6 -4.79 2.62 -35.08
CA ASN A 6 -4.46 1.24 -34.79
C ASN A 6 -4.06 0.43 -36.04
N ASN A 7 -4.79 0.62 -37.15
CA ASN A 7 -4.49 -0.05 -38.41
C ASN A 7 -3.12 0.34 -39.00
N LEU A 8 -2.68 1.59 -38.80
CA LEU A 8 -1.37 2.04 -39.29
C LEU A 8 -0.24 1.41 -38.49
N LEU A 9 -0.43 1.26 -37.17
CA LEU A 9 0.55 0.59 -36.34
C LEU A 9 0.63 -0.90 -36.68
N LYS A 10 -0.52 -1.57 -36.86
CA LYS A 10 -0.55 -2.97 -37.27
C LYS A 10 0.22 -3.21 -38.57
N PHE A 11 -0.04 -2.39 -39.59
CA PHE A 11 0.68 -2.48 -40.87
C PHE A 11 2.20 -2.26 -40.72
N ALA A 12 2.62 -1.34 -39.84
CA ALA A 12 4.03 -1.10 -39.57
C ALA A 12 4.69 -2.28 -38.84
N LEU A 13 3.99 -2.92 -37.90
CA LEU A 13 4.46 -4.11 -37.17
C LEU A 13 4.61 -5.31 -38.13
N ASP A 14 3.62 -5.53 -38.99
CA ASP A 14 3.65 -6.57 -40.03
C ASP A 14 4.88 -6.42 -40.96
N SER A 15 5.26 -5.18 -41.25
CA SER A 15 6.40 -4.86 -42.12
C SER A 15 7.77 -5.09 -41.45
N LEU A 16 7.84 -5.05 -40.13
CA LEU A 16 9.07 -5.26 -39.34
C LEU A 16 9.38 -6.75 -39.12
N ASN A 17 8.39 -7.63 -39.28
CA ASN A 17 8.50 -9.10 -39.23
C ASN A 17 9.24 -9.65 -37.98
N ASP A 18 9.08 -8.95 -36.85
CA ASP A 18 9.69 -9.28 -35.56
C ASP A 18 8.66 -9.97 -34.65
N LYS A 19 9.01 -11.17 -34.17
CA LYS A 19 8.11 -12.01 -33.37
C LYS A 19 7.75 -11.38 -32.03
N ASP A 20 8.64 -10.57 -31.46
CA ASP A 20 8.39 -9.92 -30.17
C ASP A 20 7.49 -8.69 -30.31
N LEU A 21 7.50 -8.04 -31.48
CA LEU A 21 6.63 -6.92 -31.81
C LEU A 21 5.19 -7.37 -32.11
N ASN A 22 5.02 -8.57 -32.72
CA ASN A 22 3.70 -9.10 -33.05
C ASN A 22 2.82 -9.36 -31.82
N LYS A 23 3.42 -9.58 -30.65
CA LYS A 23 2.68 -9.71 -29.38
C LYS A 23 1.88 -8.44 -29.04
N ILE A 24 2.27 -7.26 -29.55
CA ILE A 24 1.57 -5.99 -29.31
C ILE A 24 0.16 -6.00 -29.92
N GLU A 25 -0.06 -6.79 -30.99
CA GLU A 25 -1.36 -6.83 -31.68
C GLU A 25 -2.54 -7.11 -30.76
N ASP A 26 -2.35 -7.96 -29.74
CA ASP A 26 -3.38 -8.32 -28.77
C ASP A 26 -3.86 -7.12 -27.94
N TYR A 27 -3.05 -6.06 -27.85
CA TYR A 27 -3.32 -4.85 -27.07
C TYR A 27 -3.78 -3.65 -27.91
N ILE A 28 -3.80 -3.76 -29.26
CA ILE A 28 -4.15 -2.70 -30.21
C ILE A 28 -5.68 -2.48 -30.36
N SER A 29 -6.51 -2.92 -29.40
CA SER A 29 -7.97 -2.76 -29.45
C SER A 29 -8.47 -1.45 -28.80
N GLY A 30 -9.41 -0.74 -29.44
CA GLY A 30 -10.02 0.48 -28.89
C GLY A 30 -9.19 1.76 -29.04
N SER A 31 -9.49 2.79 -28.23
CA SER A 31 -8.81 4.08 -28.27
C SER A 31 -7.44 4.00 -27.58
N ASN A 32 -6.37 3.89 -28.38
CA ASN A 32 -5.00 3.76 -27.88
C ASN A 32 -4.15 4.99 -28.19
N ILE A 33 -3.17 5.24 -27.31
CA ILE A 33 -2.14 6.25 -27.50
C ILE A 33 -0.79 5.53 -27.41
N TYR A 34 0.10 5.79 -28.36
CA TYR A 34 1.43 5.18 -28.38
C TYR A 34 2.48 6.19 -27.89
N LEU A 35 3.25 5.78 -26.90
CA LEU A 35 4.29 6.59 -26.29
C LEU A 35 5.64 5.89 -26.47
N PHE A 36 6.52 6.54 -27.21
CA PHE A 36 7.90 6.10 -27.40
C PHE A 36 8.79 6.95 -26.51
N THR A 37 9.55 6.30 -25.65
CA THR A 37 10.47 6.95 -24.71
C THR A 37 11.62 6.01 -24.38
N ASN A 38 12.78 6.59 -24.05
CA ASN A 38 13.95 5.84 -23.56
C ASN A 38 13.96 5.72 -22.03
N LEU A 39 12.84 6.06 -21.38
CA LEU A 39 12.69 5.95 -19.93
C LEU A 39 12.31 4.52 -19.55
N ASN A 40 12.77 4.11 -18.36
CA ASN A 40 12.38 2.83 -17.78
C ASN A 40 10.83 2.73 -17.65
N PRO A 41 10.23 1.57 -18.00
CA PRO A 41 8.78 1.34 -17.95
C PRO A 41 8.12 1.67 -16.62
N PHE A 42 8.73 1.28 -15.49
CA PHE A 42 8.20 1.51 -14.16
C PHE A 42 8.26 2.99 -13.78
N LYS A 43 9.35 3.67 -14.15
CA LYS A 43 9.47 5.12 -13.93
C LYS A 43 8.43 5.87 -14.76
N LEU A 44 8.16 5.42 -15.99
CA LEU A 44 7.11 6.00 -16.82
C LEU A 44 5.72 5.77 -16.22
N ALA A 45 5.44 4.56 -15.73
CA ALA A 45 4.21 4.24 -15.01
C ALA A 45 3.96 5.22 -13.87
N LEU A 46 4.96 5.39 -13.00
CA LEU A 46 4.89 6.30 -11.85
C LEU A 46 4.69 7.77 -12.26
N LEU A 47 5.30 8.20 -13.37
CA LEU A 47 5.10 9.56 -13.89
C LEU A 47 3.68 9.77 -14.40
N LEU A 48 3.11 8.77 -15.10
CA LEU A 48 1.74 8.85 -15.60
C LEU A 48 0.72 8.79 -14.47
N GLU A 49 0.95 7.96 -13.45
CA GLU A 49 0.14 7.91 -12.23
C GLU A 49 0.15 9.27 -11.49
N LYS A 50 1.33 9.89 -11.33
CA LYS A 50 1.44 11.24 -10.75
C LYS A 50 0.79 12.34 -11.58
N GLY A 51 0.67 12.12 -12.90
CA GLY A 51 0.00 13.03 -13.82
C GLY A 51 -1.52 12.95 -13.80
N LYS A 52 -2.12 11.98 -13.10
CA LYS A 52 -3.58 11.85 -12.99
C LYS A 52 -4.14 13.00 -12.17
N ILE A 53 -5.19 13.63 -12.70
CA ILE A 53 -5.90 14.70 -12.02
C ILE A 53 -7.28 14.23 -11.57
N LYS A 54 -7.65 14.58 -10.34
CA LYS A 54 -9.02 14.35 -9.85
C LYS A 54 -9.96 15.40 -10.42
N THR A 55 -11.05 14.95 -11.00
CA THR A 55 -12.09 15.80 -11.60
C THR A 55 -13.48 15.43 -11.08
N ILE A 56 -14.45 16.27 -11.40
CA ILE A 56 -15.86 16.07 -11.08
C ILE A 56 -16.39 14.91 -11.93
N ALA A 57 -17.13 14.01 -11.30
CA ALA A 57 -17.76 12.89 -11.97
C ALA A 57 -18.81 13.34 -12.99
N LYS A 58 -18.77 12.78 -14.20
CA LYS A 58 -19.88 12.87 -15.16
C LYS A 58 -20.75 11.61 -15.08
N THR A 59 -21.96 11.73 -15.61
CA THR A 59 -22.89 10.61 -15.71
C THR A 59 -22.26 9.49 -16.54
N GLY A 60 -22.25 8.28 -16.01
CA GLY A 60 -21.65 7.11 -16.67
C GLY A 60 -20.16 6.89 -16.38
N ASP A 61 -19.49 7.82 -15.70
CA ASP A 61 -18.12 7.60 -15.24
C ASP A 61 -18.08 6.55 -14.12
N LYS A 62 -16.94 5.85 -13.99
CA LYS A 62 -16.69 4.93 -12.88
C LYS A 62 -16.01 5.66 -11.74
N ALA A 63 -16.45 5.42 -10.51
CA ALA A 63 -15.84 5.99 -9.31
C ALA A 63 -14.39 5.47 -9.13
N ALA A 64 -13.42 6.37 -9.02
CA ALA A 64 -12.01 6.00 -8.84
C ALA A 64 -11.68 5.60 -7.39
N MET A 65 -12.48 6.07 -6.44
CA MET A 65 -12.39 5.78 -5.01
C MET A 65 -13.79 5.71 -4.42
N ASP A 66 -13.87 5.24 -3.19
CA ASP A 66 -15.10 5.27 -2.40
C ASP A 66 -15.55 6.73 -2.20
N ILE A 67 -16.79 7.02 -2.58
CA ILE A 67 -17.34 8.37 -2.56
C ILE A 67 -18.17 8.53 -1.29
N THR A 68 -17.63 9.27 -0.33
CA THR A 68 -18.35 9.71 0.87
C THR A 68 -18.53 11.22 0.81
N VAL A 69 -19.77 11.67 1.00
CA VAL A 69 -20.07 13.10 1.12
C VAL A 69 -20.07 13.47 2.60
N PRO A 70 -19.20 14.38 3.06
CA PRO A 70 -19.13 14.75 4.46
C PRO A 70 -20.31 15.62 4.88
N GLU A 71 -20.65 15.56 6.17
CA GLU A 71 -21.56 16.50 6.81
C GLU A 71 -20.99 17.91 6.76
N GLY A 72 -21.86 18.89 6.51
CA GLY A 72 -21.38 20.25 6.32
C GLY A 72 -22.33 21.15 5.57
N ASN A 73 -22.01 22.43 5.62
CA ASN A 73 -22.79 23.46 4.94
C ASN A 73 -22.47 23.41 3.46
N THR A 74 -23.49 23.24 2.62
CA THR A 74 -23.31 23.24 1.16
C THR A 74 -23.14 24.65 0.60
N GLY A 75 -23.47 25.69 1.38
CA GLY A 75 -23.46 27.10 0.96
C GLY A 75 -24.54 27.46 -0.06
N GLN A 76 -25.48 26.55 -0.33
CA GLN A 76 -26.51 26.71 -1.35
C GLN A 76 -27.84 27.16 -0.72
N PRO A 77 -28.58 28.07 -1.36
CA PRO A 77 -29.86 28.53 -0.86
C PRO A 77 -30.90 27.40 -0.88
N PRO A 78 -31.86 27.38 0.07
CA PRO A 78 -32.94 26.41 0.09
C PRO A 78 -33.78 26.53 -1.18
N GLY A 79 -33.98 25.41 -1.86
CA GLY A 79 -34.62 25.38 -3.18
C GLY A 79 -34.56 23.99 -3.83
N PRO A 80 -34.50 23.91 -5.18
CA PRO A 80 -34.50 22.64 -5.92
C PRO A 80 -33.38 21.68 -5.53
N ILE A 81 -32.28 22.22 -4.96
CA ILE A 81 -31.12 21.44 -4.53
C ILE A 81 -31.43 20.47 -3.39
N ILE A 82 -32.44 20.76 -2.56
CA ILE A 82 -32.89 19.88 -1.47
C ILE A 82 -33.46 18.58 -2.07
N SER A 83 -34.27 18.71 -3.12
CA SER A 83 -34.83 17.55 -3.83
C SER A 83 -33.72 16.72 -4.49
N LEU A 84 -32.72 17.38 -5.10
CA LEU A 84 -31.58 16.72 -5.73
C LEU A 84 -30.74 15.93 -4.70
N LEU A 85 -30.40 16.54 -3.56
CA LEU A 85 -29.61 15.91 -2.49
C LEU A 85 -30.36 14.72 -1.87
N ASN A 86 -31.65 14.88 -1.57
CA ASN A 86 -32.49 13.80 -1.06
C ASN A 86 -32.63 12.65 -2.09
N SER A 87 -32.72 12.97 -3.39
CA SER A 87 -32.79 11.96 -4.47
C SER A 87 -31.51 11.15 -4.64
N ALA A 88 -30.38 11.68 -4.18
CA ALA A 88 -29.10 10.98 -4.10
C ALA A 88 -28.90 10.25 -2.76
N GLY A 89 -29.91 10.24 -1.87
CA GLY A 89 -29.86 9.57 -0.57
C GLY A 89 -29.16 10.37 0.53
N LEU A 90 -28.87 11.66 0.32
CA LEU A 90 -28.21 12.52 1.30
C LEU A 90 -29.25 13.19 2.21
N PRO A 91 -29.23 12.98 3.53
CA PRO A 91 -30.15 13.63 4.45
C PRO A 91 -29.76 15.10 4.64
N THR A 92 -30.69 16.01 4.35
CA THR A 92 -30.45 17.46 4.40
C THR A 92 -31.30 18.17 5.43
N ARG A 93 -30.77 19.27 6.00
CA ARG A 93 -31.46 20.17 6.93
C ARG A 93 -31.21 21.61 6.50
N ILE A 94 -32.19 22.48 6.70
CA ILE A 94 -32.02 23.93 6.47
C ILE A 94 -31.53 24.55 7.77
N GLN A 95 -30.41 25.27 7.73
CA GLN A 95 -29.89 25.99 8.89
C GLN A 95 -29.22 27.29 8.42
N SER A 96 -29.50 28.39 9.13
CA SER A 96 -29.00 29.74 8.83
C SER A 96 -29.22 30.19 7.37
N GLY A 97 -30.34 29.82 6.76
CA GLY A 97 -30.68 30.21 5.38
C GLY A 97 -29.92 29.44 4.28
N SER A 98 -29.18 28.38 4.63
CA SER A 98 -28.45 27.51 3.70
C SER A 98 -28.82 26.03 3.91
N VAL A 99 -28.61 25.21 2.88
CA VAL A 99 -28.80 23.75 2.95
C VAL A 99 -27.56 23.10 3.55
N TRP A 100 -27.79 22.27 4.57
CA TRP A 100 -26.77 21.55 5.34
C TRP A 100 -26.96 20.04 5.17
N ILE A 101 -25.86 19.30 5.02
CA ILE A 101 -25.87 17.83 5.02
C ILE A 101 -25.78 17.36 6.47
N SER A 102 -26.71 16.50 6.88
CA SER A 102 -26.93 16.16 8.30
C SER A 102 -26.00 15.08 8.85
N LYS A 103 -25.43 14.25 7.97
CA LYS A 103 -24.47 13.20 8.34
C LYS A 103 -23.63 12.79 7.13
N ASP A 104 -22.44 12.30 7.40
CA ASP A 104 -21.59 11.63 6.41
C ASP A 104 -22.38 10.47 5.78
N THR A 105 -22.47 10.49 4.45
CA THR A 105 -23.23 9.48 3.71
C THR A 105 -22.38 8.92 2.59
N PHE A 106 -22.32 7.60 2.55
CA PHE A 106 -21.68 6.82 1.52
C PHE A 106 -22.57 6.76 0.27
N VAL A 107 -22.04 7.17 -0.88
CA VAL A 107 -22.84 7.36 -2.11
C VAL A 107 -22.51 6.32 -3.19
N ALA A 108 -21.25 5.90 -3.33
CA ALA A 108 -20.84 4.88 -4.30
C ALA A 108 -19.51 4.22 -3.91
N LYS A 109 -19.34 2.93 -4.25
CA LYS A 109 -18.06 2.22 -4.11
C LYS A 109 -17.14 2.52 -5.28
N LYS A 110 -15.83 2.35 -5.04
CA LYS A 110 -14.83 2.31 -6.10
C LYS A 110 -15.24 1.30 -7.16
N GLY A 111 -15.30 1.75 -8.42
CA GLY A 111 -15.68 0.96 -9.58
C GLY A 111 -17.16 1.02 -9.98
N ASP A 112 -18.03 1.57 -9.12
CA ASP A 112 -19.46 1.73 -9.45
C ASP A 112 -19.67 2.81 -10.52
N VAL A 113 -20.68 2.59 -11.36
CA VAL A 113 -21.10 3.56 -12.38
C VAL A 113 -21.90 4.68 -11.72
N ILE A 114 -21.49 5.91 -11.95
CA ILE A 114 -22.09 7.08 -11.32
C ILE A 114 -23.37 7.47 -12.07
N ASN A 115 -24.50 7.37 -11.35
CA ASN A 115 -25.81 7.79 -11.83
C ASN A 115 -25.90 9.32 -11.97
N GLU A 116 -26.78 9.79 -12.86
CA GLU A 116 -26.98 11.22 -13.15
C GLU A 116 -27.31 12.07 -11.91
N ARG A 117 -28.08 11.50 -10.98
CA ARG A 117 -28.43 12.17 -9.71
C ARG A 117 -27.19 12.40 -8.85
N VAL A 118 -26.30 11.41 -8.79
CA VAL A 118 -25.07 11.45 -7.98
C VAL A 118 -24.05 12.38 -8.63
N SER A 119 -23.84 12.30 -9.95
CA SER A 119 -22.93 13.20 -10.67
C SER A 119 -23.36 14.67 -10.53
N GLY A 120 -24.66 14.94 -10.64
CA GLY A 120 -25.22 16.29 -10.44
C GLY A 120 -24.96 16.85 -9.05
N VAL A 121 -25.11 16.03 -8.00
CA VAL A 121 -24.79 16.42 -6.62
C VAL A 121 -23.30 16.66 -6.43
N LEU A 122 -22.44 15.72 -6.87
CA LEU A 122 -20.98 15.85 -6.75
C LEU A 122 -20.46 17.09 -7.47
N ALA A 123 -21.03 17.42 -8.64
CA ALA A 123 -20.71 18.63 -9.37
C ALA A 123 -21.09 19.90 -8.61
N LYS A 124 -22.25 19.92 -7.95
CA LYS A 124 -22.71 21.08 -7.16
C LYS A 124 -21.95 21.25 -5.85
N LEU A 125 -21.49 20.15 -5.24
CA LEU A 125 -20.67 20.17 -4.03
C LEU A 125 -19.17 20.34 -4.34
N GLY A 126 -18.76 20.31 -5.61
CA GLY A 126 -17.36 20.41 -6.04
C GLY A 126 -16.51 19.20 -5.63
N ILE A 127 -17.14 18.07 -5.31
CA ILE A 127 -16.45 16.86 -4.88
C ILE A 127 -15.90 16.14 -6.12
N LYS A 128 -14.58 15.96 -6.14
CA LYS A 128 -13.85 15.30 -7.22
C LYS A 128 -13.76 13.80 -6.94
N ALA A 129 -14.43 12.99 -7.76
CA ALA A 129 -14.60 11.55 -7.51
C ALA A 129 -14.08 10.66 -8.64
N VAL A 130 -13.63 11.25 -9.75
CA VAL A 130 -13.11 10.53 -10.92
C VAL A 130 -11.68 10.98 -11.19
N GLU A 131 -10.83 10.04 -11.58
CA GLU A 131 -9.47 10.33 -12.02
C GLU A 131 -9.43 10.40 -13.54
N LEU A 132 -8.97 11.55 -14.06
CA LEU A 132 -8.69 11.74 -15.46
C LEU A 132 -7.18 11.64 -15.68
N GLY A 133 -6.76 10.67 -16.47
CA GLY A 133 -5.37 10.52 -16.86
C GLY A 133 -5.17 9.35 -17.81
N LEU A 134 -3.91 9.14 -18.17
CA LEU A 134 -3.51 8.03 -19.04
C LEU A 134 -3.23 6.81 -18.17
N SER A 135 -3.87 5.69 -18.48
CA SER A 135 -3.50 4.38 -17.94
C SER A 135 -2.62 3.65 -18.95
N MET A 136 -1.57 3.00 -18.48
CA MET A 136 -0.76 2.14 -19.33
C MET A 136 -1.42 0.77 -19.46
N ARG A 137 -1.61 0.31 -20.70
CA ARG A 137 -2.17 -1.01 -20.97
C ARG A 137 -1.09 -2.09 -21.07
N ALA A 138 0.00 -1.79 -21.78
CA ALA A 138 1.14 -2.67 -21.93
C ALA A 138 2.37 -1.82 -22.28
N VAL A 139 3.55 -2.34 -21.95
CA VAL A 139 4.84 -1.76 -22.36
C VAL A 139 5.68 -2.85 -22.99
N LEU A 140 6.36 -2.50 -24.08
CA LEU A 140 7.41 -3.32 -24.66
C LEU A 140 8.76 -2.71 -24.27
N ASP A 141 9.59 -3.47 -23.58
CA ASP A 141 10.95 -3.08 -23.19
C ASP A 141 11.94 -4.18 -23.58
N ASN A 142 12.88 -3.88 -24.48
CA ASN A 142 13.91 -4.82 -24.96
C ASN A 142 13.37 -6.21 -25.38
N GLY A 143 12.22 -6.26 -26.07
CA GLY A 143 11.58 -7.51 -26.51
C GLY A 143 10.71 -8.19 -25.44
N LEU A 144 10.75 -7.71 -24.19
CA LEU A 144 9.86 -8.18 -23.13
C LEU A 144 8.56 -7.35 -23.14
N MET A 145 7.45 -8.06 -23.24
CA MET A 145 6.13 -7.46 -23.07
C MET A 145 5.72 -7.52 -21.60
N ILE A 146 5.44 -6.36 -21.02
CA ILE A 146 5.00 -6.21 -19.63
C ILE A 146 3.56 -5.67 -19.65
N PRO A 147 2.58 -6.40 -19.08
CA PRO A 147 1.21 -5.91 -18.97
C PRO A 147 1.14 -4.75 -17.96
N GLY A 148 0.18 -3.84 -18.17
CA GLY A 148 -0.06 -2.67 -17.33
C GLY A 148 -0.22 -3.01 -15.84
N ASP A 149 -0.88 -4.12 -15.54
CA ASP A 149 -1.15 -4.56 -14.17
C ASP A 149 0.14 -4.93 -13.42
N ALA A 150 1.15 -5.46 -14.12
CA ALA A 150 2.45 -5.79 -13.54
C ALA A 150 3.35 -4.56 -13.32
N LEU A 151 3.01 -3.42 -13.94
CA LEU A 151 3.74 -2.16 -13.78
C LEU A 151 3.27 -1.35 -12.57
N ASN A 152 2.12 -1.71 -12.00
CA ASN A 152 1.59 -1.10 -10.78
C ASN A 152 2.28 -1.71 -9.54
N ILE A 153 3.49 -1.24 -9.25
CA ILE A 153 4.24 -1.64 -8.06
C ILE A 153 3.96 -0.66 -6.92
N ASP A 154 3.47 -1.18 -5.80
CA ASP A 154 3.50 -0.46 -4.54
C ASP A 154 4.92 -0.48 -3.96
N LEU A 155 5.56 0.69 -4.00
CA LEU A 155 6.94 0.87 -3.52
C LEU A 155 7.06 0.64 -2.02
N GLU A 156 6.04 1.01 -1.23
CA GLU A 156 6.08 0.84 0.22
C GLU A 156 5.87 -0.61 0.61
N GLU A 157 4.92 -1.29 -0.04
CA GLU A 157 4.72 -2.74 0.17
C GLU A 157 5.99 -3.52 -0.19
N THR A 158 6.59 -3.23 -1.35
CA THR A 158 7.81 -3.91 -1.81
C THR A 158 8.97 -3.71 -0.83
N LYS A 159 9.13 -2.48 -0.33
CA LYS A 159 10.15 -2.16 0.67
C LYS A 159 9.91 -2.91 1.98
N ASN A 160 8.68 -2.94 2.46
CA ASN A 160 8.33 -3.65 3.68
C ASN A 160 8.56 -5.16 3.53
N ASN A 161 8.18 -5.75 2.39
CA ASN A 161 8.42 -7.16 2.11
C ASN A 161 9.92 -7.49 2.09
N LEU A 162 10.76 -6.60 1.55
CA LEU A 162 12.21 -6.78 1.56
C LEU A 162 12.79 -6.75 2.99
N ILE A 163 12.34 -5.79 3.81
CA ILE A 163 12.78 -5.68 5.21
C ILE A 163 12.35 -6.92 6.00
N THR A 164 11.11 -7.37 5.83
CA THR A 164 10.58 -8.57 6.48
C THR A 164 11.38 -9.80 6.06
N SER A 165 11.60 -9.99 4.76
CA SER A 165 12.38 -11.14 4.24
C SER A 165 13.81 -11.14 4.77
N TYR A 166 14.44 -9.96 4.87
CA TYR A 166 15.78 -9.83 5.45
C TYR A 166 15.79 -10.22 6.93
N ASN A 167 14.83 -9.71 7.71
CA ASN A 167 14.73 -10.02 9.14
C ASN A 167 14.46 -11.51 9.39
N GLU A 168 13.61 -12.13 8.58
CA GLU A 168 13.32 -13.57 8.64
C GLU A 168 14.57 -14.40 8.33
N ALA A 169 15.28 -14.06 7.25
CA ALA A 169 16.53 -14.73 6.90
C ALA A 169 17.61 -14.55 7.99
N PHE A 170 17.71 -13.35 8.55
CA PHE A 170 18.63 -13.06 9.65
C PHE A 170 18.29 -13.84 10.92
N ALA A 171 17.01 -13.88 11.30
CA ALA A 171 16.52 -14.64 12.45
C ALA A 171 16.75 -16.14 12.27
N LEU A 172 16.46 -16.67 11.07
CA LEU A 172 16.74 -18.06 10.74
C LEU A 172 18.23 -18.37 10.89
N SER A 173 19.10 -17.52 10.34
CA SER A 173 20.56 -17.69 10.43
C SER A 173 21.06 -17.69 11.87
N LEU A 174 20.45 -16.87 12.73
CA LEU A 174 20.79 -16.81 14.15
C LEU A 174 20.35 -18.07 14.89
N GLU A 175 19.16 -18.58 14.59
CA GLU A 175 18.59 -19.77 15.25
C GLU A 175 19.36 -21.05 14.90
N ILE A 176 19.72 -21.23 13.63
CA ILE A 176 20.53 -22.38 13.18
C ILE A 176 22.02 -22.22 13.50
N ALA A 177 22.42 -21.12 14.14
CA ALA A 177 23.80 -20.75 14.44
C ALA A 177 24.72 -20.74 13.19
N TYR A 178 24.19 -20.32 12.04
CA TYR A 178 24.99 -20.18 10.82
C TYR A 178 25.72 -18.83 10.81
N PRO A 179 27.07 -18.81 10.83
CA PRO A 179 27.83 -17.59 10.93
C PRO A 179 27.86 -16.83 9.59
N THR A 180 27.38 -15.60 9.61
CA THR A 180 27.52 -14.60 8.54
C THR A 180 28.29 -13.39 9.07
N SER A 181 28.78 -12.54 8.15
CA SER A 181 29.49 -11.30 8.51
C SER A 181 28.68 -10.41 9.45
N GLU A 182 27.37 -10.41 9.30
CA GLU A 182 26.43 -9.54 9.99
C GLU A 182 26.06 -10.07 11.38
N ASN A 183 26.04 -11.40 11.58
CA ASN A 183 25.52 -12.01 12.81
C ASN A 183 26.60 -12.63 13.72
N THR A 184 27.85 -12.79 13.25
CA THR A 184 28.90 -13.55 13.98
C THR A 184 29.16 -12.98 15.38
N VAL A 185 29.19 -11.65 15.53
CA VAL A 185 29.40 -10.99 16.83
C VAL A 185 28.24 -11.31 17.79
N ILE A 186 27.00 -11.26 17.30
CA ILE A 186 25.80 -11.55 18.09
C ILE A 186 25.78 -13.02 18.49
N LEU A 187 26.10 -13.94 17.56
CA LEU A 187 26.21 -15.37 17.85
C LEU A 187 27.21 -15.66 18.97
N LEU A 188 28.40 -15.04 18.94
CA LEU A 188 29.41 -15.20 19.98
C LEU A 188 28.92 -14.67 21.34
N GLN A 189 28.28 -13.51 21.36
CA GLN A 189 27.71 -12.93 22.59
C GLN A 189 26.61 -13.83 23.16
N THR A 190 25.68 -14.30 22.33
CA THR A 190 24.61 -15.19 22.74
C THR A 190 25.15 -16.54 23.22
N ALA A 191 26.14 -17.11 22.55
CA ALA A 191 26.79 -18.35 22.97
C ALA A 191 27.46 -18.20 24.33
N HIS A 192 28.20 -17.10 24.54
CA HIS A 192 28.82 -16.79 25.83
C HIS A 192 27.77 -16.64 26.95
N GLN A 193 26.70 -15.88 26.71
CA GLN A 193 25.61 -15.71 27.67
C GLN A 193 24.94 -17.04 28.02
N LYS A 194 24.60 -17.86 27.01
CA LYS A 194 23.99 -19.18 27.22
C LYS A 194 24.91 -20.10 28.04
N ALA A 195 26.21 -20.13 27.74
CA ALA A 195 27.19 -20.92 28.48
C ALA A 195 27.34 -20.44 29.93
N PHE A 196 27.38 -19.12 30.14
CA PHE A 196 27.49 -18.52 31.47
C PHE A 196 26.26 -18.83 32.33
N ILE A 197 25.05 -18.66 31.78
CA ILE A 197 23.79 -18.98 32.46
C ILE A 197 23.73 -20.46 32.81
N LEU A 198 24.11 -21.35 31.88
CA LEU A 198 24.16 -22.79 32.14
C LEU A 198 25.12 -23.11 33.30
N SER A 199 26.31 -22.52 33.29
CA SER A 199 27.31 -22.73 34.35
C SER A 199 26.82 -22.25 35.72
N LEU A 200 26.11 -21.11 35.79
CA LEU A 200 25.52 -20.61 37.02
C LEU A 200 24.39 -21.50 37.54
N ASN A 201 23.55 -22.02 36.65
CA ASN A 201 22.43 -22.88 37.03
C ASN A 201 22.87 -24.29 37.42
N ALA A 202 23.91 -24.82 36.78
CA ALA A 202 24.52 -26.09 37.16
C ALA A 202 25.42 -26.01 38.41
N ALA A 203 25.56 -24.82 39.00
CA ALA A 203 26.43 -24.55 40.16
C ALA A 203 27.89 -25.00 39.95
N ILE A 204 28.40 -24.93 38.71
CA ILE A 204 29.77 -25.31 38.38
C ILE A 204 30.69 -24.12 38.68
N PRO A 205 31.59 -24.21 39.69
CA PRO A 205 32.45 -23.09 40.08
C PRO A 205 33.60 -22.91 39.09
N ASN A 206 33.68 -21.71 38.51
CA ASN A 206 34.73 -21.25 37.61
C ASN A 206 35.27 -19.89 38.10
N GLN A 207 36.51 -19.57 37.74
CA GLN A 207 37.17 -18.33 38.18
C GLN A 207 36.36 -17.05 37.88
N THR A 208 35.56 -17.08 36.81
CA THR A 208 34.70 -15.95 36.38
C THR A 208 33.31 -15.91 37.01
N ASN A 209 32.80 -17.01 37.57
CA ASN A 209 31.41 -17.09 38.05
C ASN A 209 31.26 -17.28 39.57
N ILE A 210 32.35 -17.59 40.29
CA ILE A 210 32.33 -17.90 41.74
C ILE A 210 31.71 -16.76 42.55
N ALA A 211 32.05 -15.51 42.24
CA ALA A 211 31.48 -14.36 42.94
C ALA A 211 29.95 -14.28 42.78
N ASP A 212 29.44 -14.59 41.58
CA ASP A 212 28.02 -14.52 41.29
C ASP A 212 27.26 -15.74 41.82
N LEU A 213 27.90 -16.92 41.88
CA LEU A 213 27.36 -18.09 42.57
C LEU A 213 27.16 -17.82 44.07
N ILE A 214 28.15 -17.21 44.73
CA ILE A 214 28.06 -16.87 46.17
C ILE A 214 26.94 -15.85 46.39
N LYS A 215 26.83 -14.82 45.53
CA LYS A 215 25.73 -13.85 45.60
C LYS A 215 24.37 -14.54 45.44
N LYS A 216 24.22 -15.41 44.45
CA LYS A 216 22.99 -16.17 44.20
C LYS A 216 22.59 -17.00 45.42
N ALA A 217 23.53 -17.78 45.97
CA ALA A 217 23.31 -18.59 47.17
C ALA A 217 22.92 -17.73 48.39
N HIS A 218 23.56 -16.57 48.56
CA HIS A 218 23.23 -15.65 49.63
C HIS A 218 21.81 -15.06 49.49
N THR A 219 21.41 -14.67 48.28
CA THR A 219 20.05 -14.18 48.01
C THR A 219 18.99 -15.26 48.23
N GLU A 220 19.25 -16.51 47.82
CA GLU A 220 18.35 -17.64 48.04
C GLU A 220 18.20 -17.95 49.54
N MET A 221 19.31 -17.94 50.30
CA MET A 221 19.30 -18.10 51.75
C MET A 221 18.45 -17.01 52.44
N LEU A 222 18.63 -15.74 52.05
CA LEU A 222 17.83 -14.64 52.61
C LEU A 222 16.34 -14.79 52.28
N SER A 223 16.01 -15.23 51.06
CA SER A 223 14.63 -15.49 50.67
C SER A 223 14.01 -16.61 51.51
N LEU A 224 14.72 -17.73 51.69
CA LEU A 224 14.27 -18.85 52.54
C LEU A 224 14.09 -18.44 54.00
N LYS A 225 15.03 -17.67 54.55
CA LYS A 225 14.93 -17.11 55.91
C LYS A 225 13.66 -16.29 56.07
N SER A 226 13.38 -15.37 55.13
CA SER A 226 12.19 -14.52 55.18
C SER A 226 10.87 -15.28 55.05
N LEU A 227 10.87 -16.44 54.39
CA LEU A 227 9.70 -17.30 54.26
C LEU A 227 9.48 -18.12 55.55
N ALA A 228 10.54 -18.64 56.15
CA ALA A 228 10.47 -19.37 57.43
C ALA A 228 9.97 -18.46 58.57
N GLU A 229 10.39 -17.20 58.59
CA GLU A 229 9.93 -16.17 59.56
C GLU A 229 8.46 -15.76 59.37
N LYS A 230 7.87 -15.96 58.18
CA LYS A 230 6.44 -15.66 57.90
C LYS A 230 5.51 -16.85 58.14
N SER A 231 6.03 -18.07 58.20
CA SER A 231 5.26 -19.30 58.46
C SER A 231 5.31 -19.76 59.91
N SER A 232 6.03 -19.04 60.78
CA SER A 232 6.05 -19.21 62.24
C SER A 232 5.20 -18.13 62.91
#